data_AF-A0A943AVC8-F1
#
_entry.id   AF-A0A943AVC8-F1
#
_cell.length_a   1.000
_cell.length_b   1.000
_cell.length_c   1.000
_cell.angle_alpha   90.00
_cell.angle_beta   90.00
_cell.angle_gamma   90.00
#
_symmetry.space_group_name_H-M   'P 1'
#
loop_
_entity.id
_entity.type
_entity.pdbx_description
1 polymer ?
#
loop_
_entity_poly.entity_id
_entity_poly.type
_entity_poly.pdbx_seq_one_letter_code
_entity_poly.pdbx_strand_id
1 'polypeptide(L)'
;MTDGYLLNLRTFREVRDDKAQALKPLEEAAEVFGAWQELDSMRRSPFFSAWRDMRDDLIDECLDTVQATVNLLAAVGATQGEVDDAIRRMDERNGSRGRL
;
A
#
# COMPACT_ATOMS: atom_id res chain seq x y z
N MET A 1 -1.47 -22.97 -2.80
CA MET A 1 -1.99 -21.61 -2.63
C MET A 1 -0.89 -20.84 -1.93
N THR A 2 -0.37 -19.78 -2.52
CA THR A 2 0.50 -18.87 -1.77
C THR A 2 -0.41 -18.14 -0.80
N ASP A 3 -0.35 -18.52 0.46
CA ASP A 3 -0.99 -17.80 1.55
C ASP A 3 -0.52 -16.34 1.43
N GLY A 4 -1.46 -15.42 1.23
CA GLY A 4 -1.14 -14.00 1.07
C GLY A 4 -0.42 -13.41 2.28
N TYR A 5 -0.19 -12.10 2.27
CA TYR A 5 0.44 -11.43 3.40
C TYR A 5 -0.60 -11.10 4.48
N LEU A 6 -0.26 -11.35 5.75
CA LEU A 6 -0.96 -10.77 6.89
C LEU A 6 -0.19 -9.52 7.34
N LEU A 7 -0.79 -8.34 7.19
CA LEU A 7 -0.19 -7.07 7.58
C LEU A 7 -0.75 -6.62 8.93
N ASN A 8 0.12 -6.42 9.92
CA ASN A 8 -0.24 -5.85 11.23
C ASN A 8 0.45 -4.49 11.39
N LEU A 9 -0.31 -3.42 11.14
CA LEU A 9 0.18 -2.05 11.05
C LEU A 9 -0.47 -1.19 12.13
N ARG A 10 0.24 -0.15 12.58
CA ARG A 10 -0.31 0.86 13.49
C ARG A 10 -0.69 2.11 12.71
N THR A 11 -1.79 2.74 13.07
CA THR A 11 -2.12 4.06 12.56
C THR A 11 -1.24 5.13 13.22
N PHE A 12 -1.15 6.30 12.58
CA PHE A 12 -0.51 7.45 13.22
C PHE A 12 -1.30 7.90 14.44
N ARG A 13 -0.59 8.47 15.43
CA ARG A 13 -1.20 8.95 16.68
C ARG A 13 -2.21 10.07 16.43
N GLU A 14 -1.92 10.90 15.44
CA GLU A 14 -2.74 12.04 15.04
C GLU A 14 -3.04 11.92 13.55
N VAL A 15 -4.32 11.87 13.21
CA VAL A 15 -4.85 11.86 11.84
C VAL A 15 -6.03 12.82 11.78
N ARG A 16 -6.28 13.41 10.61
CA ARG A 16 -7.39 14.35 10.37
C ARG A 16 -8.08 13.99 9.08
N ASP A 17 -9.39 14.07 9.01
CA ASP A 17 -10.20 13.82 7.82
C ASP A 17 -10.19 15.00 6.84
N ASP A 18 -9.02 15.61 6.64
CA ASP A 18 -8.85 16.77 5.78
C ASP A 18 -8.35 16.37 4.38
N LYS A 19 -8.29 17.38 3.50
CA LYS A 19 -7.84 17.20 2.12
C LYS A 19 -6.41 16.65 2.06
N ALA A 20 -5.52 17.02 2.99
CA ALA A 20 -4.14 16.56 2.95
C ALA A 20 -4.07 15.05 3.23
N GLN A 21 -4.80 14.58 4.26
CA GLN A 21 -4.89 13.15 4.56
C GLN A 21 -5.55 12.36 3.43
N ALA A 22 -6.58 12.91 2.79
CA ALA A 22 -7.26 12.27 1.66
C ALA A 22 -6.42 12.22 0.37
N LEU A 23 -5.48 13.15 0.18
CA LEU A 23 -4.54 13.14 -0.95
C LEU A 23 -3.41 12.13 -0.76
N LYS A 24 -2.99 11.86 0.48
CA LYS A 24 -1.80 11.06 0.75
C LYS A 24 -1.80 9.69 0.05
N PRO A 25 -2.89 8.88 0.04
CA PRO A 25 -2.89 7.62 -0.70
C PRO A 25 -2.60 7.74 -2.20
N LEU A 26 -2.97 8.86 -2.83
CA LEU A 26 -2.66 9.13 -4.23
C LEU A 26 -1.17 9.51 -4.41
N GLU A 27 -0.62 10.30 -3.49
CA GLU A 27 0.78 10.69 -3.49
C GLU A 27 1.69 9.46 -3.34
N GLU A 28 1.45 8.62 -2.32
CA GLU A 28 2.22 7.38 -2.11
C GLU A 28 2.10 6.43 -3.32
N ALA A 29 0.90 6.31 -3.91
CA ALA A 29 0.71 5.48 -5.10
C ALA A 29 1.50 6.01 -6.32
N ALA A 30 1.73 7.32 -6.40
CA ALA A 30 2.61 7.91 -7.42
C ALA A 30 4.09 7.62 -7.12
N GLU A 31 4.49 7.62 -5.85
CA GLU A 31 5.84 7.27 -5.39
C GLU A 31 6.16 5.79 -5.66
N VAL A 32 5.20 4.87 -5.46
CA VAL A 32 5.31 3.46 -5.91
C VAL A 32 5.65 3.36 -7.39
N PHE A 33 4.97 4.16 -8.24
CA PHE A 33 5.25 4.16 -9.66
C PHE A 33 6.65 4.71 -9.97
N GLY A 34 7.06 5.78 -9.29
CA GLY A 34 8.42 6.33 -9.38
C GLY A 34 9.50 5.32 -9.01
N ALA A 35 9.39 4.69 -7.84
CA ALA A 35 10.32 3.65 -7.39
C ALA A 35 10.39 2.46 -8.35
N TRP A 36 9.26 2.07 -8.95
CA TRP A 36 9.25 1.03 -9.98
C TRP A 36 10.03 1.47 -11.24
N GLN A 37 9.89 2.71 -11.69
CA GLN A 37 10.64 3.22 -12.86
C GLN A 37 12.14 3.20 -12.60
N GLU A 38 12.57 3.59 -11.40
CA GLU A 38 13.97 3.54 -10.99
C GLU A 38 14.49 2.09 -10.96
N LEU A 39 13.73 1.16 -10.38
CA LEU A 39 14.06 -0.27 -10.37
C LEU A 39 14.16 -0.87 -11.78
N ASP A 40 13.22 -0.53 -12.67
CA ASP A 40 13.22 -1.02 -14.05
C ASP A 40 14.41 -0.47 -14.84
N SER A 41 14.80 0.79 -14.62
CA SER A 41 15.99 1.39 -15.24
C SER A 41 17.28 0.62 -14.88
N MET A 42 17.32 0.02 -13.68
CA MET A 42 18.45 -0.75 -13.17
C MET A 42 18.39 -2.24 -13.56
N ARG A 43 17.34 -2.71 -14.25
CA ARG A 43 17.14 -4.13 -14.58
C ARG A 43 18.28 -4.75 -15.41
N ARG A 44 19.05 -3.92 -16.12
CA ARG A 44 20.24 -4.34 -16.91
C ARG A 44 21.56 -3.88 -16.32
N SER A 45 21.54 -3.28 -15.13
CA SER A 45 22.74 -2.80 -14.45
C SER A 45 23.61 -3.98 -13.98
N PRO A 46 24.96 -3.90 -14.10
CA PRO A 46 25.85 -4.91 -13.53
C PRO A 46 25.98 -4.79 -12.00
N PHE A 47 25.43 -3.74 -11.38
CA PHE A 47 25.55 -3.47 -9.94
C PHE A 47 24.38 -4.05 -9.15
N PHE A 48 24.56 -5.27 -8.62
CA PHE A 48 23.51 -5.99 -7.88
C PHE A 48 23.07 -5.30 -6.57
N SER A 49 23.96 -4.59 -5.88
CA SER A 49 23.61 -3.87 -4.64
C SER A 49 22.61 -2.74 -4.92
N ALA A 50 22.86 -1.93 -5.96
CA ALA A 50 21.96 -0.84 -6.35
C ALA A 50 20.57 -1.35 -6.75
N TRP A 51 20.48 -2.53 -7.38
CA TRP A 51 19.19 -3.15 -7.68
C TRP A 51 18.44 -3.60 -6.41
N ARG A 52 19.16 -4.12 -5.41
CA ARG A 52 18.56 -4.54 -4.14
C ARG A 52 18.00 -3.33 -3.39
N ASP A 53 18.79 -2.26 -3.26
CA ASP A 53 18.38 -1.05 -2.55
C ASP A 53 17.09 -0.49 -3.19
N MET A 54 17.06 -0.38 -4.52
CA MET A 54 15.88 0.10 -5.25
C MET A 54 14.65 -0.81 -5.16
N ARG A 55 14.87 -2.12 -4.97
CA ARG A 55 13.77 -3.06 -4.74
C ARG A 55 13.18 -2.85 -3.35
N ASP A 56 14.02 -2.58 -2.35
CA ASP A 56 13.59 -2.32 -1.00
C ASP A 56 12.82 -0.98 -0.95
N ASP A 57 13.30 0.05 -1.67
CA ASP A 57 12.57 1.32 -1.84
C ASP A 57 11.16 1.09 -2.43
N LEU A 58 11.04 0.30 -3.51
CA LEU A 58 9.71 -0.04 -4.07
C LEU A 58 8.80 -0.76 -3.06
N ILE A 59 9.35 -1.58 -2.18
CA ILE A 59 8.55 -2.26 -1.14
C ILE A 59 8.11 -1.24 -0.09
N ASP A 60 8.99 -0.34 0.34
CA ASP A 60 8.68 0.69 1.32
C ASP A 60 7.55 1.61 0.80
N GLU A 61 7.63 2.06 -0.45
CA GLU A 61 6.56 2.86 -1.08
C GLU A 61 5.21 2.11 -1.16
N CYS A 62 5.26 0.78 -1.40
CA CYS A 62 4.05 -0.04 -1.37
C CYS A 62 3.43 -0.06 0.04
N LEU A 63 4.27 -0.13 1.08
CA LEU A 63 3.82 -0.16 2.47
C LEU A 63 3.36 1.23 2.95
N ASP A 64 3.98 2.31 2.48
CA ASP A 64 3.54 3.68 2.75
C ASP A 64 2.18 3.96 2.09
N THR A 65 1.92 3.42 0.90
CA THR A 65 0.58 3.46 0.29
C THR A 65 -0.48 2.76 1.14
N VAL A 66 -0.15 1.58 1.70
CA VAL A 66 -1.03 0.87 2.65
C VAL A 66 -1.23 1.70 3.92
N GLN A 67 -0.16 2.25 4.49
CA GLN A 67 -0.19 3.07 5.69
C GLN A 67 -1.05 4.34 5.50
N ALA A 68 -0.92 5.02 4.36
CA ALA A 68 -1.74 6.19 4.02
C ALA A 68 -3.22 5.83 3.91
N THR A 69 -3.53 4.68 3.32
CA THR A 69 -4.91 4.16 3.25
C THR A 69 -5.47 3.86 4.63
N VAL A 70 -4.70 3.18 5.49
CA VAL A 70 -5.09 2.82 6.85
C VAL A 70 -5.23 4.07 7.74
N ASN A 71 -4.35 5.07 7.57
CA ASN A 71 -4.45 6.35 8.25
C ASN A 71 -5.70 7.14 7.82
N LEU A 72 -6.08 7.09 6.54
CA LEU A 72 -7.33 7.69 6.08
C LEU A 72 -8.57 6.98 6.66
N LEU A 73 -8.56 5.64 6.77
CA LEU A 73 -9.61 4.89 7.46
C LEU A 73 -9.72 5.31 8.93
N ALA A 74 -8.59 5.46 9.62
CA ALA A 74 -8.57 5.95 10.99
C ALA A 74 -9.06 7.39 11.11
N ALA A 75 -8.71 8.25 10.15
CA ALA A 75 -9.13 9.65 10.12
C ALA A 75 -10.65 9.80 10.02
N VAL A 76 -11.31 8.96 9.23
CA VAL A 76 -12.79 8.93 9.11
C VAL A 76 -13.46 8.16 10.26
N GLY A 77 -12.69 7.66 11.24
CA GLY A 77 -13.20 6.96 12.41
C GLY A 77 -13.67 5.52 12.15
N ALA A 78 -13.21 4.89 11.05
CA ALA A 78 -13.60 3.52 10.74
C ALA A 78 -13.15 2.56 11.86
N THR A 79 -14.08 1.72 12.30
CA THR A 79 -13.81 0.69 13.30
C THR A 79 -13.20 -0.56 12.65
N GLN A 80 -12.54 -1.41 13.46
CA GLN A 80 -12.03 -2.70 12.99
C GLN A 80 -13.12 -3.54 12.30
N GLY A 81 -14.32 -3.61 12.89
CA GLY A 81 -15.42 -4.40 12.33
C GLY A 81 -15.89 -3.90 10.96
N GLU A 82 -15.94 -2.59 10.74
CA GLU A 82 -16.29 -2.01 9.44
C GLU A 82 -15.23 -2.30 8.37
N VAL A 83 -13.96 -2.27 8.76
CA VAL A 83 -12.83 -2.62 7.88
C VAL A 83 -12.84 -4.11 7.54
N ASP A 84 -13.07 -4.99 8.52
CA ASP A 84 -13.19 -6.44 8.29
C ASP A 84 -14.33 -6.77 7.32
N ASP A 85 -15.48 -6.13 7.51
CA ASP A 85 -16.62 -6.24 6.61
C ASP A 85 -16.31 -5.72 5.20
N ALA A 86 -15.53 -4.63 5.09
CA ALA A 86 -15.10 -4.10 3.80
C ALA A 86 -14.12 -5.04 3.07
N ILE A 87 -13.20 -5.68 3.80
CA ILE A 87 -12.27 -6.70 3.28
C ILE A 87 -13.06 -7.90 2.75
N ARG A 88 -14.02 -8.44 3.51
CA ARG A 88 -14.88 -9.54 3.05
C ARG A 88 -15.61 -9.19 1.75
N ARG A 89 -16.23 -8.01 1.69
CA ARG A 89 -16.91 -7.54 0.46
C ARG A 89 -15.92 -7.36 -0.70
N MET A 90 -14.67 -6.98 -0.44
CA MET A 90 -13.64 -6.85 -1.47
C MET A 90 -13.26 -8.23 -2.03
N ASP A 91 -13.04 -9.22 -1.19
CA ASP A 91 -12.70 -10.59 -1.60
C ASP A 91 -13.84 -11.24 -2.40
N GLU A 92 -15.09 -11.08 -1.96
CA GLU A 92 -16.27 -11.54 -2.72
C GLU A 92 -16.29 -10.95 -4.14
N ARG A 93 -16.02 -9.64 -4.28
CA ARG A 93 -15.94 -8.98 -5.60
C ARG A 93 -14.76 -9.47 -6.43
N ASN A 94 -13.63 -9.79 -5.80
CA ASN A 94 -12.45 -10.28 -6.53
C ASN A 94 -12.66 -11.73 -6.99
N GLY A 95 -13.23 -12.59 -6.14
CA GLY A 95 -13.62 -13.95 -6.50
C GLY A 95 -14.69 -13.98 -7.60
N SER A 96 -15.72 -13.13 -7.52
CA SER A 96 -16.73 -13.04 -8.59
C SER A 96 -16.17 -12.56 -9.93
N ARG A 97 -15.00 -11.91 -9.94
CA ARG A 97 -14.26 -11.46 -11.13
C ARG A 97 -13.18 -12.45 -11.58
N GLY A 98 -13.01 -13.58 -10.91
CA GLY A 98 -11.98 -14.58 -11.21
C GLY A 98 -10.56 -14.09 -10.97
N ARG A 99 -10.37 -13.14 -10.03
CA ARG A 99 -9.05 -12.62 -9.62
C ARG A 99 -8.44 -13.35 -8.43
N LEU A 100 -9.25 -14.16 -7.75
CA LEU A 100 -8.90 -15.04 -6.62
C LEU A 100 -9.36 -16.46 -6.94
#